data_AF-A0A929JUL5-F1
#
_entry.id   AF-A0A929JUL5-F1
#
_cell.length_a   1.000
_cell.length_b   1.000
_cell.length_c   1.000
_cell.angle_alpha   90.00
_cell.angle_beta   90.00
_cell.angle_gamma   90.00
#
_symmetry.space_group_name_H-M   'P 1'
#
loop_
_entity.id
_entity.type
_entity.pdbx_description
1 polymer ?
#
loop_
_entity_poly.entity_id
_entity_poly.type
_entity_poly.pdbx_seq_one_letter_code
_entity_poly.pdbx_strand_id
1 'polypeptide(L)'
;GWVVSYLEFDPKTVDPAKPHLVYREVMAKLEFPEREDGTVSNGFRDLIKEIRKNWQSIRDLPYLKKNPWFRYALETLQFYPHNDAPDYVSACDWLAGQPVLITGSGSIRTLARGTNINPRVIPNMPKVRETGEIYVYHLIVVHEICKALGYKGLLIILDEAEHVRGYSVLRKERANNLFELLARSAHLPLGEGSPVLNDHGYEFPEYWNNGPHFSLYVGLTEGNTFEDETLSLRNACVFLHSEEDQITLKPPTRDEYENWCLNLLTNFHKHYPEKTKLLSSEEVRMTIAGVLGDEFEENQDNDMVIRIWVKLACLVPSVIFARRAESVDDIISIVQKAVGELSGGFLPWE
;
A
#
# COMPACT_ATOMS: atom_id res chain seq x y z
N GLY A 1 15.41 9.09 -3.26
CA GLY A 1 14.81 7.85 -2.72
C GLY A 1 13.84 7.22 -3.71
N TRP A 2 13.01 6.27 -3.25
CA TRP A 2 11.85 5.75 -4.00
C TRP A 2 10.65 6.67 -3.80
N VAL A 3 9.79 6.82 -4.82
CA VAL A 3 8.44 7.37 -4.65
C VAL A 3 7.57 6.22 -4.16
N VAL A 4 6.90 6.38 -3.03
CA VAL A 4 6.21 5.29 -2.34
C VAL A 4 4.71 5.52 -2.37
N SER A 5 3.93 4.45 -2.48
CA SER A 5 2.50 4.47 -2.23
C SER A 5 2.12 3.27 -1.36
N TYR A 6 1.53 3.54 -0.19
CA TYR A 6 1.03 2.53 0.73
C TYR A 6 -0.49 2.43 0.63
N LEU A 7 -1.01 1.22 0.46
CA LEU A 7 -2.42 0.95 0.31
C LEU A 7 -2.84 -0.18 1.23
N GLU A 8 -3.95 0.03 1.92
CA GLU A 8 -4.70 -1.02 2.59
C GLU A 8 -5.94 -1.31 1.75
N PHE A 9 -6.16 -2.57 1.38
CA PHE A 9 -7.33 -2.93 0.60
C PHE A 9 -8.60 -2.82 1.46
N ASP A 10 -9.49 -1.91 1.08
CA ASP A 10 -10.83 -1.76 1.66
C ASP A 10 -11.88 -1.98 0.56
N PRO A 11 -12.80 -2.95 0.70
CA PRO A 11 -13.85 -3.24 -0.27
C PRO A 11 -14.73 -2.03 -0.65
N LYS A 12 -14.78 -0.99 0.19
CA LYS A 12 -15.54 0.24 -0.08
C LYS A 12 -14.76 1.24 -0.93
N THR A 13 -13.46 1.39 -0.69
CA THR A 13 -12.67 2.50 -1.23
C THR A 13 -11.57 2.06 -2.21
N VAL A 14 -10.99 0.87 -2.01
CA VAL A 14 -9.85 0.30 -2.74
C VAL A 14 -10.12 -1.18 -3.08
N ASP A 15 -11.17 -1.42 -3.87
CA ASP A 15 -11.63 -2.76 -4.27
C ASP A 15 -10.80 -3.31 -5.45
N PRO A 16 -9.95 -4.34 -5.27
CA PRO A 16 -9.13 -4.90 -6.35
C PRO A 16 -9.93 -5.51 -7.51
N ALA A 17 -11.21 -5.87 -7.31
CA ALA A 17 -12.08 -6.26 -8.43
C ALA A 17 -12.46 -5.07 -9.34
N LYS A 18 -12.06 -3.85 -8.96
CA LYS A 18 -12.22 -2.60 -9.69
C LYS A 18 -10.85 -1.90 -9.80
N PRO A 19 -10.00 -2.30 -10.76
CA PRO A 19 -8.63 -1.79 -10.93
C PRO A 19 -8.49 -0.26 -10.88
N HIS A 20 -9.46 0.47 -11.42
CA HIS A 20 -9.48 1.94 -11.38
C HIS A 20 -9.48 2.53 -9.96
N LEU A 21 -10.09 1.85 -8.97
CA LEU A 21 -10.10 2.31 -7.58
C LEU A 21 -8.73 2.12 -6.93
N VAL A 22 -8.08 0.98 -7.21
CA VAL A 22 -6.71 0.71 -6.75
C VAL A 22 -5.75 1.75 -7.34
N TYR A 23 -5.77 1.96 -8.66
CA TYR A 23 -4.96 2.97 -9.32
C TYR A 23 -5.18 4.37 -8.71
N ARG A 24 -6.44 4.79 -8.58
CA ARG A 24 -6.79 6.09 -8.00
C ARG A 24 -6.19 6.28 -6.62
N GLU A 25 -6.26 5.25 -5.79
CA GLU A 25 -5.70 5.29 -4.45
C GLU A 25 -4.17 5.35 -4.47
N VAL A 26 -3.52 4.58 -5.37
CA VAL A 26 -2.06 4.61 -5.54
C VAL A 26 -1.60 6.03 -5.85
N MET A 27 -2.28 6.68 -6.80
CA MET A 27 -1.96 8.04 -7.23
C MET A 27 -2.22 9.09 -6.14
N ALA A 28 -3.26 8.89 -5.32
CA ALA A 28 -3.61 9.80 -4.23
C ALA A 28 -2.62 9.74 -3.06
N LYS A 29 -2.02 8.58 -2.81
CA LYS A 29 -1.09 8.32 -1.70
C LYS A 29 0.39 8.32 -2.11
N LEU A 30 0.74 8.96 -3.23
CA LEU A 30 2.14 9.09 -3.62
C LEU A 30 2.89 9.99 -2.63
N GLU A 31 3.88 9.42 -1.96
CA GLU A 31 4.81 10.10 -1.08
C GLU A 31 6.18 10.19 -1.75
N PHE A 32 6.75 11.40 -1.75
CA PHE A 32 8.03 11.66 -2.38
C PHE A 32 9.12 11.82 -1.32
N PRO A 33 10.30 11.26 -1.55
CA PRO A 33 11.43 11.46 -0.68
C PRO A 33 11.94 12.90 -0.85
N GLU A 34 12.50 13.45 0.22
CA GLU A 34 13.23 14.71 0.16
C GLU A 34 14.41 14.61 -0.82
N ARG A 35 14.54 15.65 -1.66
CA ARG A 35 15.66 15.83 -2.59
C ARG A 35 16.88 16.36 -1.85
N GLU A 36 18.05 16.24 -2.46
CA GLU A 36 19.31 16.73 -1.86
C GLU A 36 19.32 18.24 -1.60
N ASP A 37 18.50 19.00 -2.33
CA ASP A 37 18.31 20.44 -2.16
C ASP A 37 17.28 20.81 -1.08
N GLY A 38 16.75 19.81 -0.35
CA GLY A 38 15.74 19.98 0.70
C GLY A 38 14.30 20.15 0.18
N THR A 39 14.08 20.04 -1.13
CA THR A 39 12.72 20.13 -1.69
C THR A 39 11.98 18.80 -1.63
N VAL A 40 10.67 18.86 -1.42
CA VAL A 40 9.78 17.68 -1.36
C VAL A 40 8.56 17.95 -2.23
N SER A 41 8.18 16.95 -3.03
CA SER A 41 6.93 16.96 -3.79
C SER A 41 5.78 16.41 -2.96
N ASN A 42 4.64 17.10 -2.94
CA ASN A 42 3.46 16.71 -2.17
C ASN A 42 2.40 16.07 -3.08
N GLY A 43 2.61 14.80 -3.42
CA GLY A 43 1.65 14.00 -4.17
C GLY A 43 1.67 14.23 -5.69
N PHE A 44 0.65 13.71 -6.37
CA PHE A 44 0.65 13.62 -7.83
C PHE A 44 0.66 14.96 -8.56
N ARG A 45 0.02 16.01 -8.03
CA ARG A 45 0.00 17.33 -8.68
C ARG A 45 1.41 17.95 -8.73
N ASP A 46 2.19 17.80 -7.67
CA ASP A 46 3.59 18.24 -7.64
C ASP A 46 4.45 17.39 -8.59
N LEU A 47 4.16 16.10 -8.74
CA LEU A 47 4.78 15.29 -9.81
C LEU A 47 4.50 15.88 -11.20
N ILE A 48 3.27 16.31 -11.50
CA ILE A 48 2.95 16.99 -12.77
C ILE A 48 3.78 18.27 -12.94
N LYS A 49 3.96 19.06 -11.86
CA LYS A 49 4.82 20.25 -11.88
C LYS A 49 6.26 19.90 -12.26
N GLU A 50 6.82 18.85 -11.68
CA GLU A 50 8.15 18.37 -12.00
C GLU A 50 8.27 17.84 -13.43
N ILE A 51 7.25 17.10 -13.91
CA ILE A 51 7.19 16.61 -15.28
C ILE A 51 7.30 17.76 -16.28
N ARG A 52 6.57 18.86 -16.03
CA ARG A 52 6.61 20.05 -16.89
C ARG A 52 7.97 20.71 -16.92
N LYS A 53 8.62 20.86 -15.76
CA LYS A 53 9.97 21.44 -15.67
C LYS A 53 10.99 20.61 -16.46
N ASN A 54 10.79 19.29 -16.51
CA ASN A 54 11.69 18.34 -17.16
C ASN A 54 11.12 17.75 -18.46
N TRP A 55 10.21 18.45 -19.13
CA TRP A 55 9.43 17.87 -20.23
C TRP A 55 10.29 17.31 -21.37
N GLN A 56 11.44 17.93 -21.66
CA GLN A 56 12.33 17.50 -22.75
C GLN A 56 12.93 16.11 -22.50
N SER A 57 13.20 15.73 -21.24
CA SER A 57 13.69 14.38 -20.91
C SER A 57 12.56 13.36 -20.77
N ILE A 58 11.31 13.81 -20.62
CA ILE A 58 10.15 12.97 -20.32
C ILE A 58 9.33 12.63 -21.55
N ARG A 59 9.06 13.60 -22.44
CA ARG A 59 8.11 13.45 -23.55
C ARG A 59 8.39 12.27 -24.48
N ASP A 60 9.65 11.85 -24.52
CA ASP A 60 10.16 10.85 -25.45
C ASP A 60 10.28 9.44 -24.86
N LEU A 61 9.91 9.26 -23.58
CA LEU A 61 9.98 8.00 -22.87
C LEU A 61 9.09 6.92 -23.54
N PRO A 62 9.59 5.67 -23.68
CA PRO A 62 8.96 4.65 -24.51
C PRO A 62 7.57 4.20 -24.04
N TYR A 63 7.35 4.01 -22.73
CA TYR A 63 6.04 3.61 -22.24
C TYR A 63 5.06 4.79 -22.25
N LEU A 64 5.52 5.98 -21.87
CA LEU A 64 4.72 7.21 -21.96
C LEU A 64 4.16 7.43 -23.38
N LYS A 65 5.00 7.34 -24.42
CA LYS A 65 4.59 7.56 -25.82
C LYS A 65 3.47 6.65 -26.30
N LYS A 66 3.42 5.44 -25.75
CA LYS A 66 2.43 4.41 -26.08
C LYS A 66 1.22 4.42 -25.14
N ASN A 67 1.21 5.30 -24.12
CA ASN A 67 0.08 5.48 -23.22
C ASN A 67 -0.75 6.71 -23.64
N PRO A 68 -1.91 6.54 -24.31
CA PRO A 68 -2.67 7.67 -24.84
C PRO A 68 -3.26 8.57 -23.74
N TRP A 69 -3.53 8.05 -22.54
CA TRP A 69 -3.96 8.87 -21.41
C TRP A 69 -2.84 9.83 -21.01
N PHE A 70 -1.71 9.30 -20.55
CA PHE A 70 -0.61 10.13 -20.06
C PHE A 70 -0.01 11.02 -21.14
N ARG A 71 0.23 10.50 -22.35
CA ARG A 71 0.81 11.27 -23.44
C ARG A 71 0.02 12.53 -23.74
N TYR A 72 -1.25 12.36 -24.13
CA TYR A 72 -2.06 13.50 -24.56
C TYR A 72 -2.47 14.39 -23.38
N ALA A 73 -2.62 13.84 -22.18
CA ALA A 73 -2.85 14.64 -20.97
C ALA A 73 -1.68 15.58 -20.72
N LEU A 74 -0.47 15.04 -20.63
CA LEU A 74 0.72 15.81 -20.28
C LEU A 74 1.05 16.82 -21.37
N GLU A 75 0.97 16.42 -22.65
CA GLU A 75 1.11 17.34 -23.79
C GLU A 75 0.08 18.49 -23.72
N THR A 76 -1.19 18.20 -23.41
CA THR A 76 -2.24 19.22 -23.24
C THR A 76 -1.91 20.16 -22.08
N LEU A 77 -1.56 19.58 -20.94
CA LEU A 77 -1.28 20.33 -19.72
C LEU A 77 -0.13 21.31 -19.94
N GLN A 78 0.91 20.99 -20.74
CA GLN A 78 2.03 21.91 -21.02
C GLN A 78 1.59 23.31 -21.49
N PHE A 79 0.48 23.42 -22.23
CA PHE A 79 -0.03 24.69 -22.75
C PHE A 79 -0.63 25.62 -21.69
N TYR A 80 -0.91 25.09 -20.49
CA TYR A 80 -1.53 25.83 -19.40
C TYR A 80 -0.54 26.03 -18.25
N PRO A 81 -0.54 27.16 -17.53
CA PRO A 81 0.29 27.32 -16.35
C PRO A 81 -0.07 26.29 -15.26
N HIS A 82 0.94 25.84 -14.50
CA HIS A 82 0.70 24.99 -13.33
C HIS A 82 0.20 25.87 -12.18
N ASN A 83 -1.11 25.82 -11.91
CA ASN A 83 -1.78 26.63 -10.90
C ASN A 83 -3.03 25.92 -10.35
N ASP A 84 -3.72 26.56 -9.40
CA ASP A 84 -4.93 26.05 -8.79
C ASP A 84 -6.21 26.35 -9.59
N ALA A 85 -6.08 26.63 -10.90
CA ALA A 85 -7.26 26.84 -11.73
C ALA A 85 -8.12 25.55 -11.74
N PRO A 86 -9.45 25.63 -11.51
CA PRO A 86 -10.30 24.45 -11.40
C PRO A 86 -10.17 23.49 -12.58
N ASP A 87 -10.05 24.02 -13.78
CA ASP A 87 -9.91 23.25 -15.02
C ASP A 87 -8.59 22.47 -15.06
N TYR A 88 -7.50 23.09 -14.62
CA TYR A 88 -6.17 22.48 -14.56
C TYR A 88 -6.11 21.39 -13.50
N VAL A 89 -6.64 21.68 -12.30
CA VAL A 89 -6.71 20.72 -11.19
C VAL A 89 -7.56 19.52 -11.59
N SER A 90 -8.76 19.73 -12.15
CA SER A 90 -9.64 18.66 -12.65
C SER A 90 -8.96 17.80 -13.71
N ALA A 91 -8.17 18.39 -14.62
CA ALA A 91 -7.41 17.62 -15.60
C ALA A 91 -6.29 16.77 -14.98
N CYS A 92 -5.62 17.26 -13.94
CA CYS A 92 -4.65 16.47 -13.16
C CYS A 92 -5.36 15.33 -12.39
N ASP A 93 -6.50 15.63 -11.77
CA ASP A 93 -7.32 14.67 -11.02
C ASP A 93 -7.86 13.57 -11.94
N TRP A 94 -8.27 13.91 -13.16
CA TRP A 94 -8.66 12.94 -14.19
C TRP A 94 -7.52 11.96 -14.49
N LEU A 95 -6.30 12.46 -14.67
CA LEU A 95 -5.13 11.63 -14.94
C LEU A 95 -4.78 10.74 -13.73
N ALA A 96 -5.02 11.23 -12.51
CA ALA A 96 -4.93 10.45 -11.27
C ALA A 96 -6.09 9.46 -11.07
N GLY A 97 -7.02 9.34 -12.02
CA GLY A 97 -8.14 8.39 -11.94
C GLY A 97 -9.32 8.85 -11.08
N GLN A 98 -9.35 10.11 -10.66
CA GLN A 98 -10.49 10.67 -9.91
C GLN A 98 -11.76 10.73 -10.78
N PRO A 99 -12.96 10.60 -10.18
CA PRO A 99 -14.22 10.62 -10.90
C PRO A 99 -14.63 12.04 -11.31
N VAL A 100 -13.88 12.65 -12.22
CA VAL A 100 -14.17 13.98 -12.78
C VAL A 100 -14.77 13.88 -14.19
N LEU A 101 -15.44 14.94 -14.62
CA LEU A 101 -16.07 15.00 -15.94
C LEU A 101 -15.00 15.08 -17.05
N ILE A 102 -15.10 14.19 -18.05
CA ILE A 102 -14.21 14.22 -19.22
C ILE A 102 -14.68 15.17 -20.33
N THR A 103 -15.92 15.65 -20.25
CA THR A 103 -16.49 16.66 -21.16
C THR A 103 -17.27 17.69 -20.34
N GLY A 104 -17.18 18.94 -20.75
CA GLY A 104 -17.76 20.08 -20.02
C GLY A 104 -16.68 21.08 -19.59
N SER A 105 -17.09 22.19 -19.00
CA SER A 105 -16.17 23.18 -18.41
C SER A 105 -15.27 22.48 -17.40
N GLY A 106 -13.96 22.68 -17.50
CA GLY A 106 -12.97 22.04 -16.61
C GLY A 106 -12.57 20.61 -16.92
N SER A 107 -12.93 20.06 -18.09
CA SER A 107 -12.43 18.75 -18.50
C SER A 107 -11.14 18.82 -19.33
N ILE A 108 -10.33 17.76 -19.28
CA ILE A 108 -9.12 17.64 -20.10
C ILE A 108 -9.40 17.80 -21.61
N ARG A 109 -10.57 17.33 -22.10
CA ARG A 109 -10.94 17.50 -23.51
C ARG A 109 -11.30 18.94 -23.86
N THR A 110 -11.85 19.70 -22.91
CA THR A 110 -12.10 21.13 -23.09
C THR A 110 -10.79 21.90 -23.13
N LEU A 111 -9.84 21.57 -22.24
CA LEU A 111 -8.48 22.11 -22.31
C LEU A 111 -7.81 21.77 -23.66
N ALA A 112 -7.92 20.53 -24.13
CA ALA A 112 -7.32 20.15 -25.40
C ALA A 112 -7.80 20.98 -26.61
N ARG A 113 -9.05 21.50 -26.60
CA ARG A 113 -9.57 22.41 -27.65
C ARG A 113 -8.79 23.72 -27.76
N GLY A 114 -8.16 24.18 -26.68
CA GLY A 114 -7.30 25.35 -26.67
C GLY A 114 -5.86 25.06 -27.10
N THR A 115 -5.57 23.84 -27.55
CA THR A 115 -4.23 23.37 -27.93
C THR A 115 -4.24 22.76 -29.34
N ASN A 116 -3.10 22.22 -29.78
CA ASN A 116 -2.99 21.52 -31.06
C ASN A 116 -3.42 20.04 -30.99
N ILE A 117 -3.92 19.57 -29.84
CA ILE A 117 -4.29 18.17 -29.62
C ILE A 117 -5.78 17.98 -29.90
N ASN A 118 -6.11 17.01 -30.75
CA ASN A 118 -7.51 16.67 -31.02
C ASN A 118 -8.15 16.07 -29.75
N PRO A 119 -9.19 16.70 -29.15
CA PRO A 119 -9.80 16.19 -27.92
C PRO A 119 -10.34 14.75 -28.02
N ARG A 120 -10.64 14.26 -29.23
CA ARG A 120 -11.12 12.90 -29.46
C ARG A 120 -10.05 11.83 -29.27
N VAL A 121 -8.76 12.19 -29.34
CA VAL A 121 -7.66 11.25 -29.10
C VAL A 121 -7.42 11.00 -27.62
N ILE A 122 -7.97 11.84 -26.74
CA ILE A 122 -7.90 11.66 -25.29
C ILE A 122 -8.99 10.66 -24.87
N PRO A 123 -8.63 9.44 -24.45
CA PRO A 123 -9.59 8.39 -24.12
C PRO A 123 -10.37 8.66 -22.83
N ASN A 124 -11.48 7.96 -22.62
CA ASN A 124 -12.16 7.95 -21.31
C ASN A 124 -11.38 7.06 -20.33
N MET A 125 -11.47 7.31 -19.02
CA MET A 125 -10.98 6.37 -18.00
C MET A 125 -11.98 5.20 -17.86
N PRO A 126 -11.61 3.97 -18.23
CA PRO A 126 -12.54 2.84 -18.24
C PRO A 126 -12.80 2.30 -16.84
N LYS A 127 -14.06 2.16 -16.44
CA LYS A 127 -14.43 1.73 -15.07
C LYS A 127 -15.09 0.35 -14.98
N VAL A 128 -15.43 -0.21 -16.14
CA VAL A 128 -16.21 -1.45 -16.28
C VAL A 128 -15.48 -2.43 -17.19
N ARG A 129 -15.85 -3.72 -17.12
CA ARG A 129 -15.18 -4.83 -17.82
C ARG A 129 -13.73 -5.02 -17.37
N GLU A 130 -12.96 -5.83 -18.09
CA GLU A 130 -11.56 -6.04 -17.77
C GLU A 130 -10.74 -4.78 -18.06
N THR A 131 -10.05 -4.27 -17.04
CA THR A 131 -9.33 -2.99 -17.07
C THR A 131 -7.97 -3.06 -16.38
N GLY A 132 -7.60 -4.20 -15.80
CA GLY A 132 -6.36 -4.36 -15.05
C GLY A 132 -5.15 -3.93 -15.87
N GLU A 133 -5.07 -4.36 -17.13
CA GLU A 133 -3.93 -4.07 -18.01
C GLU A 133 -3.73 -2.56 -18.22
N ILE A 134 -4.81 -1.79 -18.38
CA ILE A 134 -4.76 -0.34 -18.59
C ILE A 134 -4.16 0.35 -17.37
N TYR A 135 -4.66 -0.01 -16.18
CA TYR A 135 -4.28 0.65 -14.93
C TYR A 135 -2.89 0.26 -14.46
N VAL A 136 -2.48 -1.00 -14.65
CA VAL A 136 -1.08 -1.41 -14.39
C VAL A 136 -0.14 -0.72 -15.38
N TYR A 137 -0.53 -0.58 -16.64
CA TYR A 137 0.28 0.16 -17.62
C TYR A 137 0.45 1.64 -17.25
N HIS A 138 -0.54 2.28 -16.61
CA HIS A 138 -0.38 3.62 -16.06
C HIS A 138 0.70 3.67 -14.97
N LEU A 139 0.76 2.68 -14.07
CA LEU A 139 1.77 2.61 -13.01
C LEU A 139 3.18 2.45 -13.58
N ILE A 140 3.34 1.70 -14.67
CA ILE A 140 4.61 1.56 -15.39
C ILE A 140 5.07 2.91 -15.96
N VAL A 141 4.16 3.67 -16.55
CA VAL A 141 4.46 5.03 -17.05
C VAL A 141 4.88 5.95 -15.89
N VAL A 142 4.19 5.88 -14.75
CA VAL A 142 4.55 6.66 -13.56
C VAL A 142 5.95 6.28 -13.07
N HIS A 143 6.27 4.99 -12.98
CA HIS A 143 7.62 4.55 -12.63
C HIS A 143 8.69 5.08 -13.60
N GLU A 144 8.43 4.96 -14.91
CA GLU A 144 9.34 5.43 -15.97
C GLU A 144 9.62 6.93 -15.83
N ILE A 145 8.58 7.71 -15.57
CA ILE A 145 8.68 9.15 -15.29
C ILE A 145 9.47 9.41 -14.00
N CYS A 146 9.19 8.68 -12.91
CA CYS A 146 9.92 8.82 -11.65
C CYS A 146 11.43 8.60 -11.84
N LYS A 147 11.82 7.57 -12.62
CA LYS A 147 13.22 7.33 -12.95
C LYS A 147 13.82 8.47 -13.78
N ALA A 148 13.10 8.97 -14.78
CA ALA A 148 13.55 10.10 -15.59
C ALA A 148 13.73 11.40 -14.79
N LEU A 149 13.00 11.56 -13.69
CA LEU A 149 13.11 12.69 -12.75
C LEU A 149 14.19 12.51 -11.66
N GLY A 150 14.93 11.39 -11.69
CA GLY A 150 16.03 11.10 -10.77
C GLY A 150 15.63 10.34 -9.50
N TYR A 151 14.39 9.88 -9.37
CA TYR A 151 14.00 8.96 -8.31
C TYR A 151 14.49 7.54 -8.62
N LYS A 152 14.56 6.66 -7.61
CA LYS A 152 14.86 5.23 -7.82
C LYS A 152 13.77 4.53 -8.65
N GLY A 153 12.55 5.04 -8.58
CA GLY A 153 11.36 4.51 -9.25
C GLY A 153 10.14 4.62 -8.34
N LEU A 154 9.08 3.91 -8.72
CA LEU A 154 7.87 3.69 -7.93
C LEU A 154 8.00 2.41 -7.08
N LEU A 155 7.65 2.52 -5.80
CA LEU A 155 7.46 1.42 -4.86
C LEU A 155 6.00 1.42 -4.39
N ILE A 156 5.32 0.30 -4.56
CA ILE A 156 3.94 0.09 -4.12
C ILE A 156 3.96 -0.90 -2.96
N ILE A 157 3.29 -0.56 -1.86
CA ILE A 157 3.12 -1.42 -0.70
C ILE A 157 1.62 -1.68 -0.56
N LEU A 158 1.23 -2.94 -0.64
CA LEU A 158 -0.13 -3.40 -0.50
C LEU A 158 -0.27 -4.16 0.80
N ASP A 159 -1.26 -3.82 1.61
CA ASP A 159 -1.68 -4.60 2.77
C ASP A 159 -2.98 -5.34 2.40
N GLU A 160 -2.86 -6.65 2.17
CA GLU A 160 -3.98 -7.57 1.91
C GLU A 160 -4.38 -8.21 3.25
N ALA A 161 -5.31 -7.55 3.92
CA ALA A 161 -5.83 -8.03 5.21
C ALA A 161 -7.06 -8.93 5.04
N GLU A 162 -7.03 -9.96 4.17
CA GLU A 162 -8.11 -10.98 4.00
C GLU A 162 -9.30 -10.58 3.09
N HIS A 163 -9.16 -9.52 2.29
CA HIS A 163 -10.28 -8.82 1.67
C HIS A 163 -10.82 -9.46 0.37
N VAL A 164 -10.16 -10.50 -0.16
CA VAL A 164 -10.68 -11.29 -1.30
C VAL A 164 -11.54 -12.49 -0.87
N ARG A 165 -11.49 -12.91 0.40
CA ARG A 165 -12.19 -14.13 0.87
C ARG A 165 -13.71 -14.06 0.69
N GLY A 166 -14.30 -12.86 0.79
CA GLY A 166 -15.75 -12.63 0.61
C GLY A 166 -16.20 -12.38 -0.83
N TYR A 167 -15.33 -12.51 -1.83
CA TYR A 167 -15.68 -12.19 -3.22
C TYR A 167 -16.50 -13.29 -3.89
N SER A 168 -17.46 -12.88 -4.73
CA SER A 168 -18.04 -13.80 -5.71
C SER A 168 -16.97 -14.25 -6.71
N VAL A 169 -17.18 -15.40 -7.36
CA VAL A 169 -16.24 -15.98 -8.36
C VAL A 169 -15.76 -14.93 -9.36
N LEU A 170 -16.68 -14.20 -10.00
CA LEU A 170 -16.35 -13.16 -10.99
C LEU A 170 -15.53 -12.00 -10.41
N ARG A 171 -15.79 -11.59 -9.16
CA ARG A 171 -15.00 -10.53 -8.51
C ARG A 171 -13.61 -11.02 -8.16
N LYS A 172 -13.49 -12.27 -7.71
CA LYS A 172 -12.21 -12.92 -7.42
C LYS A 172 -11.37 -13.06 -8.69
N GLU A 173 -11.97 -13.45 -9.81
CA GLU A 173 -11.28 -13.51 -11.12
C GLU A 173 -10.71 -12.14 -11.52
N ARG A 174 -11.50 -11.06 -11.41
CA ARG A 174 -11.02 -9.70 -11.74
C ARG A 174 -9.91 -9.21 -10.81
N ALA A 175 -10.06 -9.46 -9.50
CA ALA A 175 -9.03 -9.11 -8.54
C ALA A 175 -7.73 -9.88 -8.81
N ASN A 176 -7.83 -11.19 -9.05
CA ASN A 176 -6.69 -12.02 -9.40
C ASN A 176 -6.03 -11.57 -10.70
N ASN A 177 -6.79 -11.12 -11.71
CA ASN A 177 -6.20 -10.59 -12.94
C ASN A 177 -5.39 -9.30 -12.69
N LEU A 178 -5.91 -8.39 -11.84
CA LEU A 178 -5.15 -7.21 -11.43
C LEU A 178 -3.87 -7.59 -10.71
N PHE A 179 -3.96 -8.50 -9.74
CA PHE A 179 -2.83 -8.96 -8.94
C PHE A 179 -1.78 -9.66 -9.79
N GLU A 180 -2.21 -10.50 -10.73
CA GLU A 180 -1.35 -11.14 -11.72
C GLU A 180 -0.56 -10.12 -12.54
N LEU A 181 -1.23 -9.09 -13.06
CA LEU A 181 -0.58 -8.04 -13.83
C LEU A 181 0.41 -7.22 -12.98
N LEU A 182 0.06 -6.95 -11.71
CA LEU A 182 0.96 -6.28 -10.76
C LEU A 182 2.20 -7.13 -10.48
N ALA A 183 2.02 -8.43 -10.21
CA ALA A 183 3.10 -9.37 -9.94
C ALA A 183 4.05 -9.48 -11.15
N ARG A 184 3.53 -9.75 -12.34
CA ARG A 184 4.35 -9.81 -13.56
C ARG A 184 5.08 -8.52 -13.89
N SER A 185 4.58 -7.39 -13.40
CA SER A 185 5.23 -6.09 -13.58
C SER A 185 6.26 -5.79 -12.48
N ALA A 186 6.21 -6.48 -11.34
CA ALA A 186 7.13 -6.29 -10.23
C ALA A 186 8.26 -7.32 -10.16
N HIS A 187 8.06 -8.49 -10.75
CA HIS A 187 9.03 -9.58 -10.80
C HIS A 187 9.76 -9.65 -12.16
N LEU A 188 10.77 -10.52 -12.22
CA LEU A 188 11.35 -10.95 -13.50
C LEU A 188 10.29 -11.67 -14.35
N PRO A 189 10.39 -11.61 -15.70
CA PRO A 189 9.42 -12.21 -16.59
C PRO A 189 9.23 -13.70 -16.32
N LEU A 190 7.97 -14.12 -16.18
CA LEU A 190 7.61 -15.52 -15.88
C LEU A 190 7.94 -16.49 -17.04
N GLY A 191 8.05 -15.98 -18.28
CA GLY A 191 8.34 -16.78 -19.47
C GLY A 191 7.17 -17.58 -20.04
N GLU A 192 6.14 -17.88 -19.23
CA GLU A 192 4.96 -18.65 -19.65
C GLU A 192 3.61 -17.96 -19.34
N GLY A 193 2.63 -18.22 -20.21
CA GLY A 193 1.26 -17.72 -20.11
C GLY A 193 1.10 -16.22 -20.38
N SER A 194 -0.08 -15.85 -20.90
CA SER A 194 -0.47 -14.44 -21.06
C SER A 194 -1.53 -14.07 -20.02
N PRO A 195 -1.43 -12.87 -19.39
CA PRO A 195 -2.49 -12.37 -18.51
C PRO A 195 -3.77 -12.08 -19.31
N VAL A 196 -4.88 -11.88 -18.61
CA VAL A 196 -6.12 -11.44 -19.27
C VAL A 196 -5.99 -9.95 -19.62
N LEU A 197 -6.10 -9.65 -20.92
CA LEU A 197 -5.96 -8.31 -21.47
C LEU A 197 -7.24 -7.49 -21.35
N ASN A 198 -7.13 -6.18 -21.58
CA ASN A 198 -8.25 -5.27 -21.48
C ASN A 198 -9.35 -5.50 -22.54
N ASP A 199 -10.61 -5.29 -22.15
CA ASP A 199 -11.79 -5.42 -23.03
C ASP A 199 -12.13 -4.12 -23.81
N HIS A 200 -11.19 -3.16 -23.87
CA HIS A 200 -11.44 -1.80 -24.37
C HIS A 200 -10.77 -1.51 -25.72
N GLY A 201 -10.12 -2.51 -26.32
CA GLY A 201 -9.53 -2.42 -27.66
C GLY A 201 -8.26 -1.58 -27.73
N TYR A 202 -7.57 -1.37 -26.60
CA TYR A 202 -6.25 -0.74 -26.59
C TYR A 202 -5.18 -1.81 -26.65
N GLU A 203 -4.21 -1.63 -27.55
CA GLU A 203 -3.04 -2.49 -27.67
C GLU A 203 -1.84 -1.82 -26.97
N PHE A 204 -1.34 -2.42 -25.91
CA PHE A 204 -0.13 -1.99 -25.22
C PHE A 204 1.05 -2.91 -25.55
N PRO A 205 2.30 -2.47 -25.34
CA PRO A 205 3.42 -3.39 -25.31
C PRO A 205 3.17 -4.50 -24.30
N GLU A 206 3.70 -5.69 -24.56
CA GLU A 206 3.74 -6.80 -23.60
C GLU A 206 4.74 -6.48 -22.47
N TYR A 207 4.41 -5.49 -21.65
CA TYR A 207 5.29 -4.99 -20.60
C TYR A 207 5.56 -6.07 -19.57
N TRP A 208 4.61 -6.97 -19.31
CA TRP A 208 4.78 -8.11 -18.41
C TRP A 208 5.90 -9.10 -18.83
N ASN A 209 6.38 -9.02 -20.08
CA ASN A 209 7.51 -9.82 -20.57
C ASN A 209 8.88 -9.12 -20.42
N ASN A 210 8.89 -7.87 -19.95
CA ASN A 210 10.08 -7.02 -19.89
C ASN A 210 10.29 -6.38 -18.51
N GLY A 211 9.66 -6.93 -17.46
CA GLY A 211 9.83 -6.47 -16.08
C GLY A 211 11.21 -6.79 -15.49
N PRO A 212 11.50 -6.34 -14.27
CA PRO A 212 10.60 -5.58 -13.38
C PRO A 212 10.48 -4.11 -13.76
N HIS A 213 9.26 -3.57 -13.67
CA HIS A 213 8.90 -2.18 -13.94
C HIS A 213 8.66 -1.34 -12.71
N PHE A 214 8.43 -1.91 -11.53
CA PHE A 214 8.34 -1.19 -10.27
C PHE A 214 8.57 -2.17 -9.12
N SER A 215 8.78 -1.66 -7.92
CA SER A 215 8.86 -2.51 -6.73
C SER A 215 7.48 -2.68 -6.11
N LEU A 216 7.19 -3.89 -5.64
CA LEU A 216 5.94 -4.26 -5.01
C LEU A 216 6.24 -5.02 -3.72
N TYR A 217 5.67 -4.58 -2.61
CA TYR A 217 5.58 -5.39 -1.39
C TYR A 217 4.11 -5.68 -1.13
N VAL A 218 3.80 -6.92 -0.79
CA VAL A 218 2.44 -7.34 -0.43
C VAL A 218 2.49 -7.99 0.95
N GLY A 219 1.88 -7.33 1.94
CA GLY A 219 1.57 -7.94 3.21
C GLY A 219 0.41 -8.91 3.02
N LEU A 220 0.64 -10.19 3.30
CA LEU A 220 -0.36 -11.25 3.20
C LEU A 220 -0.50 -11.91 4.57
N THR A 221 -1.73 -12.20 4.97
CA THR A 221 -1.99 -13.10 6.10
C THR A 221 -2.17 -14.51 5.55
N GLU A 222 -1.28 -15.45 5.91
CA GLU A 222 -1.24 -16.79 5.31
C GLU A 222 -2.61 -17.48 5.29
N GLY A 223 -3.37 -17.44 6.41
CA GLY A 223 -4.65 -18.12 6.52
C GLY A 223 -4.62 -19.52 5.88
N ASN A 224 -5.66 -19.87 5.12
CA ASN A 224 -5.73 -21.15 4.40
C ASN A 224 -5.02 -21.13 3.02
N THR A 225 -4.29 -20.06 2.69
CA THR A 225 -3.76 -19.84 1.33
C THR A 225 -2.79 -20.93 0.90
N PHE A 226 -2.02 -21.47 1.84
CA PHE A 226 -1.02 -22.52 1.62
C PHE A 226 -1.37 -23.85 2.30
N GLU A 227 -2.62 -24.03 2.78
CA GLU A 227 -3.04 -25.27 3.45
C GLU A 227 -3.15 -26.47 2.48
N ASP A 228 -3.44 -26.20 1.19
CA ASP A 228 -3.53 -27.24 0.17
C ASP A 228 -2.17 -27.44 -0.51
N GLU A 229 -1.41 -28.42 -0.02
CA GLU A 229 -0.11 -28.82 -0.55
C GLU A 229 -0.17 -29.30 -2.02
N THR A 230 -1.36 -29.55 -2.58
CA THR A 230 -1.52 -29.96 -3.99
C THR A 230 -1.55 -28.78 -4.97
N LEU A 231 -1.76 -27.56 -4.47
CA LEU A 231 -1.72 -26.35 -5.31
C LEU A 231 -0.27 -25.90 -5.54
N SER A 232 0.03 -25.50 -6.77
CA SER A 232 1.30 -24.79 -7.04
C SER A 232 1.33 -23.47 -6.26
N LEU A 233 2.52 -23.00 -5.88
CA LEU A 233 2.74 -21.75 -5.15
C LEU A 233 1.97 -20.57 -5.77
N ARG A 234 1.98 -20.48 -7.10
CA ARG A 234 1.31 -19.41 -7.84
C ARG A 234 -0.21 -19.54 -7.89
N ASN A 235 -0.73 -20.76 -7.83
CA ASN A 235 -2.17 -21.02 -7.69
C ASN A 235 -2.66 -20.75 -6.27
N ALA A 236 -1.80 -21.00 -5.27
CA ALA A 236 -2.03 -20.63 -3.88
C ALA A 236 -2.00 -19.10 -3.72
N CYS A 237 -0.96 -18.44 -4.23
CA CYS A 237 -0.78 -16.99 -4.19
C CYS A 237 -0.29 -16.42 -5.53
N VAL A 238 -1.15 -15.66 -6.19
CA VAL A 238 -0.88 -15.06 -7.52
C VAL A 238 0.31 -14.09 -7.55
N PHE A 239 0.70 -13.55 -6.39
CA PHE A 239 1.83 -12.62 -6.29
C PHE A 239 3.19 -13.31 -6.34
N LEU A 240 3.26 -14.62 -6.11
CA LEU A 240 4.54 -15.34 -6.01
C LEU A 240 4.86 -16.03 -7.33
N HIS A 241 6.05 -15.74 -7.90
CA HIS A 241 6.57 -16.47 -9.06
C HIS A 241 7.40 -17.69 -8.62
N SER A 242 8.10 -17.57 -7.50
CA SER A 242 8.99 -18.56 -6.92
C SER A 242 9.01 -18.46 -5.39
N GLU A 243 9.57 -19.46 -4.70
CA GLU A 243 9.72 -19.44 -3.24
C GLU A 243 10.62 -18.30 -2.75
N GLU A 244 11.56 -17.83 -3.58
CA GLU A 244 12.44 -16.69 -3.25
C GLU A 244 11.68 -15.36 -3.15
N ASP A 245 10.49 -15.27 -3.75
CA ASP A 245 9.62 -14.08 -3.66
C ASP A 245 8.89 -14.02 -2.31
N GLN A 246 8.86 -15.12 -1.56
CA GLN A 246 8.21 -15.22 -0.26
C GLN A 246 9.17 -14.82 0.86
N ILE A 247 8.77 -13.84 1.65
CA ILE A 247 9.43 -13.51 2.92
C ILE A 247 8.50 -13.90 4.05
N THR A 248 8.73 -15.06 4.64
CA THR A 248 7.96 -15.50 5.80
C THR A 248 8.43 -14.76 7.05
N LEU A 249 7.54 -13.94 7.61
CA LEU A 249 7.77 -13.34 8.91
C LEU A 249 7.58 -14.42 9.97
N LYS A 250 8.63 -14.64 10.77
CA LYS A 250 8.53 -15.50 11.94
C LYS A 250 7.93 -14.70 13.10
N PRO A 251 7.14 -15.34 13.98
CA PRO A 251 6.81 -14.73 15.26
C PRO A 251 8.09 -14.26 15.96
N PRO A 252 8.07 -13.11 16.65
CA PRO A 252 9.23 -12.67 17.41
C PRO A 252 9.59 -13.74 18.45
N THR A 253 10.87 -13.85 18.77
CA THR A 253 11.32 -14.61 19.94
C THR A 253 10.90 -13.91 21.23
N ARG A 254 10.91 -14.65 22.34
CA ARG A 254 10.68 -14.11 23.70
C ARG A 254 11.52 -12.85 23.96
N ASP A 255 12.81 -12.88 23.65
CA ASP A 255 13.73 -11.75 23.85
C ASP A 255 13.43 -10.56 22.93
N GLU A 256 13.03 -10.79 21.68
CA GLU A 256 12.62 -9.72 20.77
C GLU A 256 11.33 -9.05 21.24
N TYR A 257 10.36 -9.83 21.73
CA TYR A 257 9.12 -9.31 22.28
C TYR A 257 9.33 -8.57 23.60
N GLU A 258 10.17 -9.07 24.50
CA GLU A 258 10.56 -8.37 25.73
C GLU A 258 11.21 -7.02 25.39
N ASN A 259 12.19 -7.01 24.49
CA ASN A 259 12.87 -5.78 24.08
C ASN A 259 11.89 -4.78 23.45
N TRP A 260 10.94 -5.25 22.66
CA TRP A 260 9.88 -4.41 22.11
C TRP A 260 8.99 -3.83 23.23
N CYS A 261 8.56 -4.64 24.20
CA CYS A 261 7.78 -4.19 25.36
C CYS A 261 8.54 -3.14 26.18
N LEU A 262 9.82 -3.37 26.46
CA LEU A 262 10.68 -2.43 27.18
C LEU A 262 10.76 -1.08 26.46
N ASN A 263 10.96 -1.10 25.13
CA ASN A 263 10.97 0.10 24.31
C ASN A 263 9.61 0.82 24.31
N LEU A 264 8.50 0.07 24.20
CA LEU A 264 7.14 0.60 24.28
C LEU A 264 6.92 1.35 25.60
N LEU A 265 7.19 0.69 26.73
CA LEU A 265 6.99 1.26 28.07
C LEU A 265 7.90 2.47 28.32
N THR A 266 9.14 2.41 27.84
CA THR A 266 10.09 3.53 27.91
C THR A 266 9.57 4.73 27.11
N ASN A 267 9.06 4.50 25.90
CA ASN A 267 8.47 5.55 25.08
C ASN A 267 7.22 6.16 25.74
N PHE A 268 6.33 5.34 26.31
CA PHE A 268 5.18 5.87 27.06
C PHE A 268 5.59 6.74 28.24
N HIS A 269 6.59 6.31 29.02
CA HIS A 269 7.07 7.10 30.16
C HIS A 269 7.69 8.43 29.73
N LYS A 270 8.52 8.40 28.67
CA LYS A 270 9.13 9.60 28.11
C LYS A 270 8.11 10.65 27.67
N HIS A 271 6.99 10.23 27.10
CA HIS A 271 5.95 11.15 26.61
C HIS A 271 4.96 11.58 27.71
N TYR A 272 4.74 10.74 28.74
CA TYR A 272 3.76 11.00 29.79
C TYR A 272 4.31 10.74 31.20
N PRO A 273 5.40 11.41 31.61
CA PRO A 273 6.14 11.05 32.83
C PRO A 273 5.30 11.13 34.09
N GLU A 274 4.51 12.21 34.25
CA GLU A 274 3.64 12.42 35.42
C GLU A 274 2.53 11.37 35.55
N LYS A 275 1.98 10.94 34.42
CA LYS A 275 0.86 9.98 34.39
C LYS A 275 1.35 8.54 34.50
N THR A 276 2.61 8.27 34.22
CA THR A 276 3.22 6.94 34.19
C THR A 276 4.32 6.80 35.24
N LYS A 277 4.15 7.45 36.41
CA LYS A 277 5.14 7.43 37.49
C LYS A 277 5.54 6.01 37.92
N LEU A 278 4.62 5.06 37.84
CA LEU A 278 4.89 3.63 38.11
C LEU A 278 5.93 3.03 37.15
N LEU A 279 6.10 3.58 35.94
CA LEU A 279 7.10 3.17 34.95
C LEU A 279 8.38 4.01 35.00
N SER A 280 8.60 4.82 36.05
CA SER A 280 9.73 5.75 36.10
C SER A 280 11.09 5.04 36.20
N SER A 281 11.16 3.93 36.93
CA SER A 281 12.38 3.11 37.04
C SER A 281 12.55 2.21 35.81
N GLU A 282 13.77 2.13 35.30
CA GLU A 282 14.15 1.18 34.25
C GLU A 282 14.02 -0.27 34.70
N GLU A 283 14.43 -0.57 35.93
CA GLU A 283 14.29 -1.90 36.53
C GLU A 283 12.82 -2.35 36.53
N VAL A 284 11.90 -1.45 36.86
CA VAL A 284 10.45 -1.76 36.83
C VAL A 284 9.97 -2.05 35.41
N ARG A 285 10.43 -1.27 34.42
CA ARG A 285 10.06 -1.50 33.01
C ARG A 285 10.62 -2.84 32.52
N MET A 286 11.84 -3.19 32.91
CA MET A 286 12.44 -4.50 32.62
C MET A 286 11.66 -5.64 33.28
N THR A 287 11.27 -5.51 34.55
CA THR A 287 10.46 -6.54 35.22
C THR A 287 9.14 -6.79 34.50
N ILE A 288 8.40 -5.72 34.17
CA ILE A 288 7.11 -5.86 33.46
C ILE A 288 7.31 -6.45 32.06
N ALA A 289 8.34 -5.99 31.34
CA ALA A 289 8.66 -6.51 30.01
C ALA A 289 9.07 -7.99 30.05
N GLY A 290 9.84 -8.40 31.06
CA GLY A 290 10.23 -9.79 31.30
C GLY A 290 9.03 -10.68 31.56
N VAL A 291 8.10 -10.26 32.43
CA VAL A 291 6.84 -11.00 32.65
C VAL A 291 6.05 -11.14 31.36
N LEU A 292 5.90 -10.07 30.58
CA LEU A 292 5.23 -10.15 29.27
C LEU A 292 5.96 -11.10 28.31
N GLY A 293 7.29 -11.11 28.33
CA GLY A 293 8.13 -12.03 27.56
C GLY A 293 7.92 -13.49 27.93
N ASP A 294 7.91 -13.78 29.23
CA ASP A 294 7.73 -15.14 29.76
C ASP A 294 6.31 -15.66 29.42
N GLU A 295 5.28 -14.85 29.63
CA GLU A 295 3.91 -15.19 29.27
C GLU A 295 3.75 -15.41 27.75
N PHE A 296 4.46 -14.63 26.94
CA PHE A 296 4.47 -14.78 25.47
C PHE A 296 5.07 -16.13 25.04
N GLU A 297 6.18 -16.54 25.65
CA GLU A 297 6.84 -17.82 25.37
C GLU A 297 5.98 -19.01 25.82
N GLU A 298 5.42 -18.95 27.03
CA GLU A 298 4.58 -20.03 27.58
C GLU A 298 3.28 -20.24 26.79
N ASN A 299 2.81 -19.21 26.08
CA ASN A 299 1.56 -19.25 25.32
C ASN A 299 1.77 -19.10 23.80
N GLN A 300 3.00 -19.33 23.30
CA GLN A 300 3.34 -19.14 21.89
C GLN A 300 2.58 -20.10 20.96
N ASP A 301 2.20 -21.28 21.46
CA ASP A 301 1.49 -22.34 20.71
C ASP A 301 -0.04 -22.19 20.71
N ASN A 302 -0.59 -21.28 21.53
CA ASN A 302 -1.98 -20.89 21.37
C ASN A 302 -2.05 -20.03 20.11
N ASP A 303 -3.01 -20.25 19.20
CA ASP A 303 -3.23 -19.50 17.93
C ASP A 303 -3.44 -17.96 18.10
N MET A 304 -3.04 -17.39 19.24
CA MET A 304 -3.01 -15.98 19.54
C MET A 304 -2.08 -15.23 18.58
N VAL A 305 -2.72 -14.54 17.64
CA VAL A 305 -2.06 -13.60 16.72
C VAL A 305 -1.26 -12.56 17.50
N ILE A 306 -0.07 -12.18 17.02
CA ILE A 306 0.82 -11.14 17.60
C ILE A 306 0.08 -9.84 17.98
N ARG A 307 -1.02 -9.52 17.28
CA ARG A 307 -1.90 -8.39 17.57
C ARG A 307 -2.46 -8.44 19.00
N ILE A 308 -2.77 -9.62 19.53
CA ILE A 308 -3.25 -9.82 20.90
C ILE A 308 -2.13 -9.49 21.90
N TRP A 309 -0.92 -9.96 21.65
CA TRP A 309 0.25 -9.65 22.46
C TRP A 309 0.58 -8.16 22.48
N VAL A 310 0.50 -7.49 21.33
CA VAL A 310 0.60 -6.02 21.25
C VAL A 310 -0.48 -5.34 22.11
N LYS A 311 -1.72 -5.85 22.13
CA LYS A 311 -2.79 -5.32 23.00
C LYS A 311 -2.49 -5.55 24.48
N LEU A 312 -1.96 -6.72 24.85
CA LEU A 312 -1.55 -7.04 26.22
C LEU A 312 -0.43 -6.11 26.71
N ALA A 313 0.60 -5.86 25.89
CA ALA A 313 1.62 -4.89 26.23
C ALA A 313 1.05 -3.47 26.39
N CYS A 314 0.08 -3.09 25.54
CA CYS A 314 -0.65 -1.82 25.65
C CYS A 314 -1.61 -1.76 26.86
N LEU A 315 -1.96 -2.89 27.47
CA LEU A 315 -2.79 -2.92 28.67
C LEU A 315 -2.06 -2.26 29.85
N VAL A 316 -0.73 -2.44 29.95
CA VAL A 316 0.10 -1.85 31.01
C VAL A 316 -0.08 -0.33 31.11
N PRO A 317 0.22 0.48 30.06
CA PRO A 317 -0.01 1.92 30.13
C PRO A 317 -1.50 2.26 30.30
N SER A 318 -2.42 1.46 29.73
CA SER A 318 -3.86 1.69 29.85
C SER A 318 -4.37 1.58 31.30
N VAL A 319 -3.92 0.56 32.03
CA VAL A 319 -4.24 0.35 33.46
C VAL A 319 -3.73 1.50 34.30
N ILE A 320 -2.50 1.96 34.02
CA ILE A 320 -1.90 3.10 34.71
C ILE A 320 -2.69 4.39 34.44
N PHE A 321 -3.04 4.67 33.18
CA PHE A 321 -3.82 5.86 32.83
C PHE A 321 -5.23 5.84 33.42
N ALA A 322 -5.85 4.66 33.49
CA ALA A 322 -7.14 4.45 34.13
C ALA A 322 -7.07 4.51 35.67
N ARG A 323 -5.87 4.66 36.25
CA ARG A 323 -5.60 4.65 37.70
C ARG A 323 -6.13 3.39 38.38
N ARG A 324 -6.01 2.24 37.72
CA ARG A 324 -6.47 0.94 38.20
C ARG A 324 -5.38 0.10 38.87
N ALA A 325 -4.15 0.59 38.93
CA ALA A 325 -3.04 -0.04 39.64
C ALA A 325 -2.41 0.94 40.62
N GLU A 326 -2.16 0.49 41.85
CA GLU A 326 -1.48 1.27 42.89
C GLU A 326 0.00 0.88 42.99
N SER A 327 0.36 -0.31 42.51
CA SER A 327 1.71 -0.88 42.55
C SER A 327 2.10 -1.58 41.23
N VAL A 328 3.37 -1.95 41.12
CA VAL A 328 3.89 -2.77 40.00
C VAL A 328 3.32 -4.19 40.05
N ASP A 329 3.19 -4.75 41.24
CA ASP A 329 2.62 -6.09 41.44
C ASP A 329 1.16 -6.15 40.99
N ASP A 330 0.39 -5.07 41.18
CA ASP A 330 -0.98 -4.97 40.65
C ASP A 330 -1.01 -5.02 39.13
N ILE A 331 -0.06 -4.33 38.47
CA ILE A 331 0.05 -4.33 37.00
C ILE A 331 0.35 -5.74 36.51
N ILE A 332 1.34 -6.40 37.12
CA ILE A 332 1.74 -7.77 36.79
C ILE A 332 0.54 -8.72 36.97
N SER A 333 -0.15 -8.64 38.11
CA SER A 333 -1.32 -9.48 38.38
C SER A 333 -2.45 -9.26 37.35
N ILE A 334 -2.70 -8.02 36.95
CA ILE A 334 -3.69 -7.70 35.90
C ILE A 334 -3.28 -8.28 34.54
N VAL A 335 -2.00 -8.18 34.17
CA VAL A 335 -1.49 -8.75 32.91
C VAL A 335 -1.61 -10.27 32.91
N GLN A 336 -1.16 -10.95 33.96
CA GLN A 336 -1.23 -12.42 34.04
C GLN A 336 -2.68 -12.92 34.06
N LYS A 337 -3.57 -12.21 34.76
CA LYS A 337 -5.00 -12.50 34.71
C LYS A 337 -5.56 -12.33 33.30
N ALA A 338 -5.19 -11.27 32.61
CA ALA A 338 -5.61 -11.02 31.23
C ALA A 338 -5.10 -12.13 30.28
N VAL A 339 -3.86 -12.60 30.44
CA VAL A 339 -3.32 -13.75 29.68
C VAL A 339 -4.09 -15.03 29.98
N GLY A 340 -4.41 -15.30 31.27
CA GLY A 340 -5.21 -16.45 31.68
C GLY A 340 -6.66 -16.43 31.13
N GLU A 341 -7.27 -15.25 31.02
CA GLU A 341 -8.59 -15.10 30.42
C GLU A 341 -8.56 -15.32 28.89
N LEU A 342 -7.52 -14.82 28.22
CA LEU A 342 -7.30 -14.96 26.78
C LEU A 342 -7.02 -16.40 26.36
N SER A 343 -6.16 -17.12 27.10
CA SER A 343 -5.85 -18.53 26.86
C SER A 343 -7.05 -19.45 27.12
N GLY A 344 -8.06 -18.99 27.86
CA GLY A 344 -9.36 -19.66 28.05
C GLY A 344 -10.41 -19.38 26.97
N GLY A 345 -10.09 -18.62 25.92
CA GLY A 345 -10.99 -18.34 24.80
C GLY A 345 -12.01 -17.22 25.02
N PHE A 346 -11.83 -16.38 26.05
CA PHE A 346 -12.66 -15.20 26.28
C PHE A 346 -11.82 -13.92 26.18
N LEU A 347 -12.24 -12.97 25.33
CA LEU A 347 -11.77 -11.59 25.35
C LEU A 347 -12.70 -10.78 26.28
N PRO A 348 -12.25 -10.31 27.46
CA PRO A 348 -13.10 -9.56 28.38
C PRO A 348 -13.36 -8.09 28.00
N TRP A 349 -12.77 -7.60 26.91
CA TRP A 349 -12.75 -6.18 26.52
C TRP A 349 -13.16 -5.90 25.07
N GLU A 350 -13.81 -6.87 24.42
CA GLU A 350 -14.80 -6.59 23.36
C GLU A 350 -16.18 -6.49 24.02
#